data_AF-A0A1F9C2C1-F1
#
_entry.id   AF-A0A1F9C2C1-F1
#
_cell.length_a   1.000
_cell.length_b   1.000
_cell.length_c   1.000
_cell.angle_alpha   90.00
_cell.angle_beta   90.00
_cell.angle_gamma   90.00
#
_symmetry.space_group_name_H-M   'P 1'
#
loop_
_entity.id
_entity.type
_entity.pdbx_description
1 polymer ?
#
loop_
_entity_poly.entity_id
_entity_poly.type
_entity_poly.pdbx_seq_one_letter_code
_entity_poly.pdbx_strand_id
1 'polypeptide(L)'
;MVTNRSPERKKMSALESKILPLARELVRVKKQAEAMGLFTHHRELLECSRCDLVEDVAFDGRLMTYHRKSEDYSDSGLRFERLNDTTFRCPVCKTRLKATML
;
A
#
# COMPACT_ATOMS: atom_id res chain seq x y z
N MET A 1 8.88 -6.14 48.06
CA MET A 1 9.68 -5.94 46.83
C MET A 1 8.91 -5.02 45.90
N VAL A 2 9.20 -3.72 45.94
CA VAL A 2 8.54 -2.74 45.07
C VAL A 2 9.32 -2.69 43.76
N THR A 3 8.75 -3.21 42.67
CA THR A 3 9.39 -3.11 41.35
C THR A 3 9.42 -1.65 40.94
N ASN A 4 10.56 -0.99 41.14
CA ASN A 4 10.78 0.37 40.71
C ASN A 4 10.89 0.38 39.18
N ARG A 5 9.76 0.41 38.48
CA ARG A 5 9.73 0.51 37.01
C ARG A 5 10.16 1.93 36.64
N SER A 6 11.30 2.05 35.97
CA SER A 6 11.87 3.30 35.45
C SER A 6 10.79 4.20 34.81
N PRO A 7 10.80 5.53 35.05
CA PRO A 7 9.84 6.48 34.48
C PRO A 7 9.62 6.34 32.97
N GLU A 8 10.67 5.96 32.24
CA GLU A 8 10.64 5.72 30.79
C GLU A 8 9.76 4.52 30.41
N ARG A 9 9.82 3.42 31.19
CA ARG A 9 8.96 2.24 30.95
C ARG A 9 7.49 2.56 31.21
N LYS A 10 7.19 3.41 32.21
CA LYS A 10 5.83 3.89 32.45
C LYS A 10 5.33 4.77 31.29
N LYS A 11 6.15 5.70 30.79
CA LYS A 11 5.81 6.53 29.63
C LYS A 11 5.58 5.70 28.37
N MET A 12 6.44 4.70 28.10
CA MET A 12 6.29 3.77 26.97
C MET A 12 4.95 3.02 27.05
N SER A 13 4.62 2.46 28.22
CA SER A 13 3.36 1.72 28.41
C SER A 13 2.11 2.60 28.25
N ALA A 14 2.21 3.89 28.58
CA ALA A 14 1.13 4.85 28.39
C ALA A 14 0.99 5.32 26.94
N LEU A 15 2.08 5.28 26.17
CA LEU A 15 2.06 5.54 24.73
C LEU A 15 1.50 4.33 23.97
N GLU A 16 1.94 3.12 24.31
CA GLU A 16 1.44 1.86 23.75
C GLU A 16 -0.07 1.72 23.93
N SER A 17 -0.59 2.04 25.12
CA SER A 17 -2.03 1.97 25.39
C SER A 17 -2.86 2.94 24.55
N LYS A 18 -2.27 4.04 24.06
CA LYS A 18 -2.90 4.99 23.13
C LYS A 18 -2.75 4.59 21.66
N ILE A 19 -1.58 4.05 21.28
CA ILE A 19 -1.29 3.71 19.87
C ILE A 19 -1.94 2.39 19.46
N LEU A 20 -1.95 1.37 20.33
CA LEU A 20 -2.47 0.04 19.96
C LEU A 20 -3.93 0.06 19.50
N PRO A 21 -4.86 0.79 20.16
CA PRO A 21 -6.23 0.92 19.65
C PRO A 21 -6.29 1.59 18.27
N LEU A 22 -5.51 2.65 18.06
CA LEU A 22 -5.45 3.37 16.77
C LEU A 22 -4.88 2.48 15.66
N ALA A 23 -3.85 1.68 15.95
CA ALA A 23 -3.28 0.74 14.99
C ALA A 23 -4.30 -0.34 14.57
N ARG A 24 -5.08 -0.85 15.53
CA ARG A 24 -6.18 -1.81 15.24
C ARG A 24 -7.27 -1.17 14.39
N GLU A 25 -7.63 0.07 14.70
CA GLU A 25 -8.59 0.82 13.91
C GLU A 25 -8.07 1.08 12.49
N LEU A 26 -6.80 1.46 12.33
CA LEU A 26 -6.18 1.64 11.03
C LEU A 26 -6.24 0.35 10.19
N VAL A 27 -5.94 -0.80 10.78
CA VAL A 27 -6.06 -2.11 10.10
C VAL A 27 -7.51 -2.38 9.68
N ARG A 28 -8.48 -2.07 10.55
CA ARG A 28 -9.91 -2.22 10.23
C ARG A 28 -10.33 -1.32 9.06
N VAL A 29 -9.94 -0.05 9.09
CA VAL A 29 -10.25 0.93 8.03
C VAL A 29 -9.60 0.53 6.71
N LYS A 30 -8.34 0.08 6.72
CA LYS A 30 -7.66 -0.43 5.50
C LYS A 30 -8.42 -1.60 4.87
N LYS A 31 -8.87 -2.57 5.66
CA LYS A 31 -9.69 -3.68 5.15
C LYS A 31 -11.01 -3.22 4.51
N GLN A 32 -11.67 -2.22 5.10
CA GLN A 32 -12.89 -1.64 4.54
C GLN A 32 -12.61 -0.91 3.22
N ALA A 33 -11.53 -0.13 3.16
CA ALA A 33 -11.07 0.55 1.96
C ALA A 33 -10.75 -0.43 0.82
N GLU A 34 -10.04 -1.53 1.12
CA GLU A 34 -9.76 -2.61 0.16
C GLU A 34 -11.04 -3.24 -0.39
N ALA A 35 -12.03 -3.50 0.46
CA ALA A 35 -13.32 -4.03 0.05
C ALA A 35 -14.10 -3.08 -0.89
N MET A 36 -13.80 -1.77 -0.84
CA MET A 36 -14.35 -0.75 -1.74
C MET A 36 -13.51 -0.58 -3.03
N GLY A 37 -12.40 -1.31 -3.16
CA GLY A 37 -11.47 -1.22 -4.28
C GLY A 37 -10.49 -0.04 -4.19
N LEU A 38 -10.28 0.52 -2.99
CA LEU A 38 -9.31 1.59 -2.78
C LEU A 38 -7.91 1.02 -2.56
N PHE A 39 -6.91 1.79 -2.98
CA PHE A 39 -5.52 1.46 -2.74
C PHE A 39 -5.10 1.90 -1.34
N THR A 40 -4.63 0.96 -0.51
CA THR A 40 -4.32 1.20 0.92
C THR A 40 -2.86 1.50 1.21
N HIS A 41 -2.06 1.77 0.17
CA HIS A 41 -0.61 1.99 0.28
C HIS A 41 0.08 0.89 1.11
N HIS A 42 -0.29 -0.38 0.89
CA HIS A 42 0.38 -1.54 1.48
C HIS A 42 1.70 -1.88 0.74
N ARG A 43 1.94 -1.23 -0.39
CA ARG A 43 3.17 -1.30 -1.19
C ARG A 43 3.36 0.01 -1.96
N GLU A 44 4.57 0.22 -2.47
CA GLU A 44 4.83 1.25 -3.48
C GLU A 44 4.08 0.94 -4.79
N LEU A 45 3.79 1.99 -5.57
CA LEU A 45 3.16 1.90 -6.88
C LEU A 45 4.12 1.27 -7.90
N LEU A 46 3.61 0.44 -8.79
CA LEU A 46 4.43 -0.29 -9.75
C LEU A 46 4.67 0.52 -11.03
N GLU A 47 5.89 0.41 -11.55
CA GLU A 47 6.29 1.02 -12.81
C GLU A 47 6.95 -0.02 -13.73
N CYS A 48 6.37 -0.29 -14.89
CA CYS A 48 6.96 -1.22 -15.84
C CYS A 48 8.05 -0.55 -16.69
N SER A 49 9.30 -0.82 -16.36
CA SER A 49 10.47 -0.32 -17.10
C SER A 49 10.53 -0.74 -18.58
N ARG A 50 9.79 -1.78 -18.99
CA ARG A 50 9.81 -2.30 -20.36
C ARG A 50 8.77 -1.67 -21.29
N CYS A 51 7.57 -1.40 -20.80
CA CYS A 51 6.45 -0.95 -21.64
C CYS A 51 5.72 0.26 -21.06
N ASP A 52 6.36 0.99 -20.15
CA ASP A 52 5.96 2.27 -19.55
C ASP A 52 4.57 2.36 -18.89
N LEU A 53 3.87 1.24 -18.74
CA LEU A 53 2.68 1.14 -17.91
C LEU A 53 3.05 1.41 -16.44
N VAL A 54 2.36 2.36 -15.82
CA VAL A 54 2.55 2.74 -14.41
C VAL A 54 1.24 2.67 -13.65
N GLU A 55 1.33 2.44 -12.35
CA GLU A 55 0.22 2.64 -11.41
C GLU A 55 0.24 4.06 -10.84
N ASP A 56 -0.95 4.58 -10.55
CA ASP A 56 -1.16 5.81 -9.80
C ASP A 56 -2.45 5.70 -8.97
N VAL A 57 -2.73 6.69 -8.14
CA VAL A 57 -3.93 6.77 -7.29
C VAL A 57 -4.76 7.98 -7.70
N ALA A 58 -5.98 7.72 -8.17
CA ALA A 58 -6.93 8.77 -8.48
C ALA A 58 -7.32 9.56 -7.23
N PHE A 59 -7.91 10.75 -7.41
CA PHE A 59 -8.30 11.62 -6.29
C PHE A 59 -9.29 10.97 -5.31
N ASP A 60 -10.03 9.95 -5.76
CA ASP A 60 -10.98 9.18 -4.94
C ASP A 60 -10.34 7.97 -4.24
N GLY A 61 -9.02 7.78 -4.39
CA GLY A 61 -8.25 6.73 -3.76
C GLY A 61 -8.21 5.41 -4.52
N ARG A 62 -8.79 5.33 -5.74
CA ARG A 62 -8.74 4.12 -6.56
C ARG A 62 -7.41 3.97 -7.27
N LEU A 63 -6.95 2.73 -7.36
CA LEU A 63 -5.78 2.38 -8.18
C LEU A 63 -6.14 2.52 -9.66
N MET A 64 -5.37 3.33 -10.38
CA MET A 64 -5.45 3.49 -11.82
C MET A 64 -4.13 3.11 -12.48
N THR A 65 -4.16 2.86 -13.79
CA THR A 65 -2.95 2.65 -14.58
C THR A 65 -3.02 3.37 -15.91
N TYR A 66 -1.89 3.87 -16.38
CA TYR A 66 -1.78 4.50 -17.68
C TYR A 66 -0.37 4.31 -18.23
N HIS A 67 -0.18 4.59 -19.51
CA HIS A 67 1.14 4.59 -20.14
C HIS A 67 1.79 5.95 -19.91
N ARG A 68 2.94 6.00 -19.23
CA ARG A 68 3.60 7.28 -18.86
C ARG A 68 3.87 8.20 -20.05
N LYS A 69 4.12 7.62 -21.23
CA LYS A 69 4.42 8.36 -22.47
C LYS A 69 3.18 8.68 -23.32
N SER A 70 1.99 8.32 -22.83
CA SER A 70 0.71 8.67 -23.46
C SER A 70 0.36 10.12 -23.20
N GLU A 71 -0.39 10.74 -24.12
CA GLU A 71 -1.05 12.03 -23.90
C GLU A 71 -2.36 11.87 -23.11
N ASP A 72 -2.91 10.65 -23.10
CA ASP A 72 -4.08 10.27 -22.31
C ASP A 72 -3.63 9.61 -20.99
N TYR A 73 -3.93 10.30 -19.89
CA TYR A 73 -3.69 9.86 -18.52
C TYR A 73 -4.94 9.25 -17.85
N SER A 74 -5.97 8.92 -18.63
CA SER A 74 -7.12 8.19 -18.13
C SER A 74 -6.72 6.78 -17.67
N ASP A 75 -7.50 6.22 -16.75
CA ASP A 75 -7.29 4.84 -16.32
C ASP A 75 -7.54 3.87 -17.47
N SER A 76 -6.47 3.20 -17.91
CA SER A 76 -6.50 2.19 -18.97
C SER A 76 -7.25 0.92 -18.57
N GLY A 77 -7.56 0.73 -17.28
CA GLY A 77 -8.19 -0.47 -16.74
C GLY A 77 -7.26 -1.68 -16.65
N LEU A 78 -6.01 -1.57 -17.10
CA LEU A 78 -5.00 -2.62 -16.98
C LEU A 78 -4.56 -2.76 -15.52
N ARG A 79 -4.34 -3.97 -15.02
CA ARG A 79 -3.90 -4.19 -13.63
C ARG A 79 -2.71 -5.14 -13.58
N PHE A 80 -1.72 -4.79 -12.76
CA PHE A 80 -0.60 -5.69 -12.49
C PHE A 80 -1.10 -6.93 -11.76
N GLU A 81 -0.76 -8.09 -12.30
CA GLU A 81 -1.21 -9.35 -11.73
C GLU A 81 -0.26 -9.79 -10.62
N ARG A 82 -0.79 -9.99 -9.43
CA ARG A 82 0.00 -10.49 -8.29
C ARG A 82 0.35 -11.95 -8.52
N LEU A 83 1.65 -12.26 -8.59
CA LEU A 83 2.15 -13.63 -8.68
C LEU A 83 2.45 -14.22 -7.30
N ASN A 84 2.94 -13.39 -6.38
CA ASN A 84 3.15 -13.71 -4.96
C ASN A 84 3.17 -12.40 -4.15
N ASP A 85 3.59 -12.45 -2.89
CA ASP A 85 3.53 -11.29 -1.98
C ASP A 85 4.31 -10.06 -2.45
N THR A 86 5.42 -10.26 -3.14
CA THR A 86 6.30 -9.16 -3.57
C THR A 86 6.50 -9.11 -5.07
N THR A 87 5.95 -10.06 -5.84
CA THR A 87 6.17 -10.16 -7.28
C THR A 87 4.87 -9.99 -8.05
N PHE A 88 4.92 -9.13 -9.06
CA PHE A 88 3.81 -8.81 -9.94
C PHE A 88 4.20 -9.02 -11.40
N ARG A 89 3.21 -9.25 -12.25
CA ARG A 89 3.37 -9.40 -13.70
C ARG A 89 2.69 -8.25 -14.42
N CYS A 90 3.43 -7.58 -15.30
CA CYS A 90 2.87 -6.57 -16.19
C CYS A 90 1.80 -7.20 -17.11
N PRO A 91 0.58 -6.64 -17.19
CA PRO A 91 -0.49 -7.20 -18.00
C PRO A 91 -0.18 -7.10 -19.51
N VAL A 92 0.60 -6.10 -19.93
CA VAL A 92 0.96 -5.83 -21.33
C VAL A 92 2.13 -6.69 -21.79
N CYS A 93 3.33 -6.45 -21.26
CA CYS A 93 4.57 -7.07 -21.77
C CYS A 93 5.04 -8.30 -20.96
N LYS A 94 4.29 -8.72 -19.94
CA LYS A 94 4.56 -9.88 -19.08
C LYS A 94 5.86 -9.82 -18.26
N THR A 95 6.58 -8.69 -18.27
CA THR A 95 7.71 -8.44 -17.37
C THR A 95 7.30 -8.66 -15.91
N ARG A 96 8.16 -9.31 -15.14
CA ARG A 96 7.98 -9.49 -13.70
C ARG A 96 8.63 -8.33 -12.95
N LEU A 97 7.91 -7.77 -12.00
CA LEU A 97 8.33 -6.64 -11.17
C LEU A 97 8.33 -7.07 -9.71
N LYS A 98 9.25 -6.51 -8.92
CA LYS A 98 9.20 -6.62 -7.46
C LYS A 98 8.58 -5.35 -6.89
N ALA A 99 7.65 -5.51 -5.97
CA ALA A 99 7.07 -4.44 -5.17
C ALA A 99 7.85 -4.24 -3.88
N THR A 100 8.02 -2.98 -3.47
CA THR A 100 8.45 -2.62 -2.12
C THR A 100 7.22 -2.60 -1.21
N MET A 101 7.27 -3.34 -0.10
CA MET A 101 6.17 -3.37 0.89
C MET A 101 6.37 -2.28 1.95
N LEU A 102 5.26 -1.73 2.48
CA LEU A 102 5.25 -0.65 3.48
C LEU A 102 4.68 -1.09 4.83
#